data_AF-A0A966SEJ8-F1
#
_entry.id   AF-A0A966SEJ8-F1
#
_cell.length_a   1.000
_cell.length_b   1.000
_cell.length_c   1.000
_cell.angle_alpha   90.00
_cell.angle_beta   90.00
_cell.angle_gamma   90.00
#
_symmetry.space_group_name_H-M   'P 1'
#
loop_
_entity.id
_entity.type
_entity.pdbx_description
1 polymer ?
#
loop_
_entity_poly.entity_id
_entity_poly.type
_entity_poly.pdbx_seq_one_letter_code
_entity_poly.pdbx_strand_id
1 'polypeptide(L)' 'MKQPYNPPAFPWNGQMTWVPEKGMTLRDYFAAKALQGGLAARATNAGNAALFAAECYALADAMLAERAK' A
#
# COMPACT_ATOMS: atom_id res chain seq x y z
N MET A 1 -12.16 5.30 -16.27
CA MET A 1 -11.21 6.14 -15.51
C MET A 1 -9.83 5.51 -15.64
N LYS A 2 -8.77 6.31 -15.84
CA LYS A 2 -7.39 5.78 -15.93
C LYS A 2 -6.97 5.30 -14.54
N GLN A 3 -6.35 4.12 -14.44
CA GLN A 3 -5.86 3.63 -13.14
C GLN A 3 -4.85 4.64 -12.55
N PRO A 4 -4.89 4.90 -11.23
CA PRO A 4 -3.92 5.78 -10.58
C PRO A 4 -2.48 5.30 -10.78
N TYR A 5 -1.54 6.23 -10.95
CA TYR A 5 -0.13 5.89 -11.08
C TYR A 5 0.40 5.23 -9.79
N ASN A 6 0.95 4.01 -9.91
CA ASN A 6 1.46 3.23 -8.79
C ASN A 6 3.00 3.05 -8.89
N PRO A 7 3.80 4.03 -8.44
CA PRO A 7 5.27 3.95 -8.49
C PRO A 7 5.83 3.00 -7.42
N PRO A 8 7.15 2.77 -7.38
CA PRO A 8 7.81 2.20 -6.20
C PRO A 8 7.52 3.01 -4.93
N ALA A 9 7.30 2.34 -3.81
CA ALA A 9 7.06 2.98 -2.51
C ALA A 9 8.24 3.85 -2.04
N PHE A 10 9.45 3.43 -2.39
CA PHE A 10 10.69 4.13 -2.11
C PHE A 10 11.38 4.41 -3.45
N PRO A 11 11.10 5.57 -4.07
CA PRO A 11 11.66 5.92 -5.37
C PRO A 11 13.18 6.00 -5.32
N TRP A 12 13.82 5.54 -6.38
CA TRP A 12 15.26 5.61 -6.54
C TRP A 12 15.62 6.66 -7.60
N ASN A 13 16.67 7.42 -7.34
CA ASN A 13 17.13 8.54 -8.19
C ASN A 13 18.24 8.15 -9.20
N GLY A 14 18.58 6.86 -9.30
CA GLY A 14 19.55 6.38 -10.30
C GLY A 14 21.02 6.41 -9.87
N GLN A 15 21.36 6.82 -8.64
CA GLN A 15 22.77 7.04 -8.22
C GLN A 15 23.53 5.80 -7.73
N MET A 16 22.91 4.62 -7.62
CA MET A 16 23.54 3.36 -7.16
C MET A 16 23.72 2.33 -8.29
N THR A 17 24.87 1.65 -8.36
CA THR A 17 25.17 0.67 -9.43
C THR A 17 24.46 -0.68 -9.29
N TRP A 18 23.80 -0.92 -8.16
CA TRP A 18 23.07 -2.17 -7.88
C TRP A 18 21.68 -1.84 -7.35
N VAL A 19 20.65 -2.39 -7.99
CA VAL A 19 19.25 -2.21 -7.60
C VAL A 19 18.77 -3.55 -7.03
N PRO A 20 18.53 -3.66 -5.71
CA PRO A 20 17.81 -4.82 -5.21
C PRO A 20 16.44 -4.82 -5.86
N GLU A 21 16.05 -5.98 -6.38
CA GLU A 21 14.82 -6.33 -7.09
C GLU A 21 13.64 -5.39 -6.83
N LYS A 22 12.91 -5.02 -7.89
CA LYS A 22 11.73 -4.12 -7.90
C LYS A 22 10.95 -4.26 -6.58
N GLY A 23 11.20 -3.36 -5.63
CA GLY A 23 10.64 -3.44 -4.28
C GLY A 23 9.13 -3.23 -4.26
N MET A 24 8.57 -2.99 -3.08
CA MET A 24 7.12 -2.76 -2.92
C MET A 24 6.62 -1.58 -3.77
N THR A 25 5.40 -1.71 -4.32
CA THR A 25 4.72 -0.58 -4.95
C THR A 25 4.16 0.37 -3.89
N LEU A 26 3.86 1.61 -4.26
CA LEU A 26 3.26 2.60 -3.37
C LEU A 26 1.89 2.12 -2.85
N ARG A 27 1.14 1.38 -3.68
CA ARG A 27 -0.09 0.68 -3.29
C ARG A 27 0.15 -0.31 -2.16
N ASP A 28 1.16 -1.17 -2.28
CA ASP A 28 1.48 -2.18 -1.27
C ASP A 28 1.90 -1.52 0.05
N TYR A 29 2.66 -0.42 -0.04
CA TYR A 29 3.05 0.34 1.13
C TYR A 29 1.85 0.97 1.86
N PHE A 30 0.91 1.58 1.14
CA PHE A 30 -0.32 2.09 1.74
C PHE A 30 -1.18 0.99 2.36
N ALA A 31 -1.31 -0.15 1.69
CA ALA A 31 -2.04 -1.29 2.23
C ALA A 31 -1.39 -1.82 3.52
N ALA A 32 -0.05 -1.88 3.57
CA ALA A 32 0.68 -2.28 4.78
C ALA A 32 0.47 -1.29 5.94
N LYS A 33 0.39 0.02 5.66
CA LYS A 33 0.08 1.05 6.68
C LYS A 33 -1.36 0.93 7.20
N ALA A 34 -2.31 0.68 6.31
CA ALA A 34 -3.70 0.42 6.68
C ALA A 34 -3.81 -0.83 7.58
N LEU A 35 -3.11 -1.90 7.20
CA LEU A 35 -3.04 -3.14 7.97
C LEU A 35 -2.48 -2.90 9.37
N GLN A 36 -1.34 -2.19 9.47
CA GLN A 36 -0.70 -1.90 10.75
C GLN A 36 -1.64 -1.13 11.70
N GLY A 37 -2.27 -0.06 11.22
CA GLY A 37 -3.19 0.74 12.02
C GLY A 37 -4.46 -0.03 12.40
N GLY A 38 -5.03 -0.77 11.45
CA GLY A 38 -6.26 -1.53 11.71
C GLY A 38 -6.04 -2.74 12.61
N LEU A 39 -4.88 -3.42 12.57
CA LEU A 39 -4.53 -4.47 13.55
C LEU A 39 -4.39 -3.90 14.96
N ALA A 40 -3.77 -2.72 15.10
CA ALA A 40 -3.62 -2.07 16.40
C ALA A 40 -4.97 -1.64 17.00
N ALA A 41 -5.95 -1.27 16.17
CA ALA A 41 -7.27 -0.84 16.59
C ALA A 41 -8.25 -2.01 16.89
N ARG A 42 -7.96 -3.22 16.42
CA ARG A 42 -8.84 -4.38 16.56
C ARG A 42 -8.53 -5.18 17.81
N ALA A 43 -9.55 -5.58 18.56
CA ALA A 43 -9.43 -6.67 19.54
C ALA A 43 -9.10 -7.97 18.79
N THR A 44 -8.30 -8.85 19.41
CA THR A 44 -7.60 -10.04 18.88
C THR A 44 -8.44 -11.10 18.14
N ASN A 45 -9.72 -10.85 17.86
CA ASN A 45 -10.67 -11.81 17.27
C ASN A 45 -11.53 -11.24 16.12
N ALA A 46 -11.14 -10.10 15.55
CA ALA A 46 -12.10 -9.23 14.87
C ALA A 46 -12.57 -9.62 13.45
N GLY A 47 -12.20 -10.75 12.86
CA GLY A 47 -12.90 -11.26 11.65
C GLY A 47 -12.03 -11.79 10.51
N ASN A 48 -12.67 -12.04 9.37
CA ASN A 48 -12.10 -12.71 8.20
C ASN A 48 -10.88 -11.94 7.64
N ALA A 49 -9.69 -12.53 7.74
CA ALA A 49 -8.44 -11.94 7.27
C ALA A 49 -8.46 -11.55 5.78
N ALA A 50 -9.20 -12.29 4.94
CA ALA A 50 -9.32 -11.97 3.52
C ALA A 50 -10.13 -10.68 3.29
N LEU A 51 -11.20 -10.46 4.06
CA LEU A 51 -11.96 -9.22 4.01
C LEU A 51 -11.10 -8.04 4.46
N PHE A 52 -10.36 -8.22 5.55
CA PHE A 52 -9.53 -7.14 6.08
C PHE A 52 -8.36 -6.77 5.13
N ALA A 53 -7.76 -7.75 4.47
CA ALA A 53 -6.79 -7.49 3.41
C ALA A 53 -7.41 -6.70 2.25
N ALA A 54 -8.62 -7.06 1.82
CA ALA A 54 -9.34 -6.33 0.77
C ALA A 54 -9.64 -4.87 1.17
N GLU A 55 -10.06 -4.64 2.41
CA GLU A 55 -10.28 -3.29 2.97
C GLU A 55 -8.98 -2.45 2.95
N CYS A 56 -7.84 -3.05 3.31
CA CYS A 56 -6.53 -2.36 3.30
C CYS A 56 -6.13 -1.93 1.88
N TYR A 57 -6.36 -2.80 0.88
CA TYR A 57 -6.08 -2.46 -0.51
C TYR A 57 -7.06 -1.44 -1.08
N ALA A 58 -8.34 -1.48 -0.69
CA ALA A 58 -9.30 -0.47 -1.09
C ALA A 58 -8.92 0.93 -0.56
N LEU A 59 -8.44 1.01 0.68
CA LEU A 59 -7.92 2.27 1.24
C LEU A 59 -6.66 2.74 0.50
N ALA A 60 -5.75 1.82 0.15
CA ALA A 60 -4.57 2.15 -0.65
C ALA A 60 -4.93 2.73 -2.03
N ASP A 61 -5.93 2.15 -2.70
CA ASP A 61 -6.43 2.63 -3.99
C ASP A 61 -7.06 4.03 -3.87
N ALA A 62 -7.78 4.32 -2.78
CA ALA A 62 -8.31 5.65 -2.49
C ALA A 62 -7.19 6.68 -2.26
N MET A 63 -6.11 6.32 -1.56
CA MET A 63 -4.96 7.22 -1.34
C MET A 63 -4.21 7.53 -2.64
N LEU A 64 -4.08 6.56 -3.55
CA LEU A 64 -3.48 6.80 -4.87
C LEU A 64 -4.36 7.73 -5.72
N ALA A 65 -5.68 7.57 -5.66
CA ALA A 65 -6.62 8.45 -6.34
C ALA A 65 -6.56 9.88 -5.80
N GLU A 66 -6.45 10.06 -4.47
CA GLU A 66 -6.30 11.37 -3.83
C GLU A 66 -5.04 12.09 -4.30
N ARG A 67 -3.91 11.37 -4.34
CA ARG A 67 -2.62 11.92 -4.81
C ARG A 67 -2.64 12.37 -6.27
N ALA A 68 -3.51 11.78 -7.09
CA ALA A 68 -3.59 12.06 -8.52
C ALA A 68 -4.45 13.28 -8.88
N LYS A 69 -5.06 13.94 -7.88
CA LYS A 69 -5.76 15.23 -8.03
C LYS A 69 -4.76 16.37 -8.12
#